data_AF-A0A520JRF0-F1
#
_entry.id   AF-A0A520JRF0-F1
#
_cell.length_a   1.000
_cell.length_b   1.000
_cell.length_c   1.000
_cell.angle_alpha   90.00
_cell.angle_beta   90.00
_cell.angle_gamma   90.00
#
_symmetry.space_group_name_H-M   'P 1'
#
loop_
_entity.id
_entity.type
_entity.pdbx_description
1 polymer ?
#
loop_
_entity_poly.entity_id
_entity_poly.type
_entity_poly.pdbx_seq_one_letter_code
_entity_poly.pdbx_strand_id
1 'polypeptide(L)'
;MYRGGRERRPLLRDQRLRTRRVGHAADGPQGHDPAVRAAARRAGLAAEGGAVPAEIRHALPHRDVADRGRGQLSAGTGHALDDDQPDLRLLIRSRRWGMTMGDESISPSGIDWTKTAAQGVTNFQTFGCNVFKASLPTPDRLTPDISFVRQVTTSGNLVAPDGVRLRYWAFEDPASGIKSPYPSPLMRVRQGQIVHVTLLTAKHAHTIHHHGIEPTTMHDGVGHVSFEVANQFTYQWKASSPGTFFYHCHRNTPLHFEMGMFGGLIVDPPEGPGYLYSSPMANAPYQRYQVERLWVCDDMDARWHNVLSNNHDAGMCGENVGLNRFEPKYFLINGVFPTKTMTDQRVAAKARVGETILIRLLNASYSILRVTFQVPVTCVSCDGHRLGKENWNAPIVFPAGTPIELTSAARLDFLITATQRGPIGATIEYLHWITRRV
;
A
#
# COMPACT_ATOMS: atom_id res chain seq x y z
N MET A 1 17.47 -53.03 -18.02
CA MET A 1 18.90 -53.21 -18.35
C MET A 1 19.04 -53.42 -19.85
N TYR A 2 20.03 -52.79 -20.52
CA TYR A 2 20.71 -53.15 -21.80
C TYR A 2 19.90 -53.56 -23.08
N ARG A 3 20.28 -53.26 -24.34
CA ARG A 3 21.39 -52.52 -25.03
C ARG A 3 20.99 -52.34 -26.53
N GLY A 4 21.38 -51.32 -27.33
CA GLY A 4 22.04 -50.03 -27.07
C GLY A 4 23.00 -49.54 -28.18
N GLY A 5 22.50 -48.86 -29.25
CA GLY A 5 23.30 -48.18 -30.31
C GLY A 5 22.58 -46.92 -30.84
N ARG A 6 23.16 -45.70 -30.81
CA ARG A 6 24.34 -45.12 -31.52
C ARG A 6 24.04 -44.69 -32.96
N GLU A 7 23.93 -43.38 -33.18
CA GLU A 7 24.68 -42.58 -34.19
C GLU A 7 24.66 -41.08 -33.82
N ARG A 8 25.82 -40.47 -33.55
CA ARG A 8 26.64 -39.55 -34.40
C ARG A 8 26.14 -38.10 -34.49
N ARG A 9 26.95 -37.18 -33.94
CA ARG A 9 26.90 -35.72 -34.16
C ARG A 9 27.50 -35.35 -35.53
N PRO A 10 27.31 -34.09 -35.97
CA PRO A 10 28.47 -33.25 -36.28
C PRO A 10 28.53 -31.96 -35.45
N LEU A 11 29.76 -31.43 -35.32
CA LEU A 11 30.09 -30.12 -34.72
C LEU A 11 30.09 -29.03 -35.80
N LEU A 12 29.78 -27.77 -35.41
CA LEU A 12 30.18 -26.46 -36.01
C LEU A 12 29.34 -25.37 -35.28
N ARG A 13 29.81 -24.16 -34.94
CA ARG A 13 31.16 -23.55 -35.01
C ARG A 13 31.26 -22.40 -33.98
N ASP A 14 32.47 -22.14 -33.50
CA ASP A 14 32.83 -20.98 -32.64
C ASP A 14 32.51 -19.63 -33.34
N GLN A 15 31.82 -18.71 -32.65
CA GLN A 15 31.74 -17.30 -33.04
C GLN A 15 32.04 -16.37 -31.85
N ARG A 16 33.23 -15.77 -31.92
CA ARG A 16 33.73 -14.76 -30.98
C ARG A 16 33.02 -13.43 -31.21
N LEU A 17 32.24 -12.98 -30.24
CA LEU A 17 31.74 -11.60 -30.23
C LEU A 17 32.90 -10.63 -29.94
N ARG A 18 33.25 -9.82 -30.95
CA ARG A 18 34.26 -8.78 -30.84
C ARG A 18 33.70 -7.63 -29.98
N THR A 19 34.43 -7.28 -28.93
CA THR A 19 34.23 -6.00 -28.25
C THR A 19 34.61 -4.84 -29.19
N ARG A 20 33.71 -3.87 -29.36
CA ARG A 20 34.06 -2.56 -29.92
C ARG A 20 33.82 -1.48 -28.88
N ARG A 21 34.91 -0.87 -28.42
CA ARG A 21 34.87 0.42 -27.74
C ARG A 21 34.57 1.51 -28.76
N VAL A 22 33.62 2.38 -28.43
CA VAL A 22 33.50 3.77 -28.87
C VAL A 22 33.00 4.50 -27.61
N GLY A 23 33.59 5.58 -27.12
CA GLY A 23 34.53 6.52 -27.72
C GLY A 23 33.95 7.92 -27.50
N HIS A 24 34.40 8.62 -26.46
CA HIS A 24 33.98 10.00 -26.20
C HIS A 24 34.39 10.91 -27.36
N ALA A 25 33.48 11.79 -27.77
CA ALA A 25 33.79 13.11 -28.30
C ALA A 25 32.67 14.06 -27.87
N ALA A 26 33.05 15.22 -27.33
CA ALA A 26 32.14 16.34 -27.19
C ALA A 26 32.14 17.15 -28.49
N ASP A 27 31.04 17.84 -28.78
CA ASP A 27 31.04 19.28 -29.09
C ASP A 27 29.60 19.79 -29.28
N GLY A 28 29.36 21.04 -28.86
CA GLY A 28 28.18 21.82 -29.24
C GLY A 28 28.42 22.55 -30.59
N PRO A 29 27.76 23.70 -30.88
CA PRO A 29 27.02 24.59 -29.97
C PRO A 29 25.72 25.21 -30.55
N GLN A 30 25.21 26.25 -29.86
CA GLN A 30 24.22 27.27 -30.29
C GLN A 30 22.72 26.87 -30.24
N GLY A 31 21.82 27.70 -29.67
CA GLY A 31 22.04 28.95 -28.92
C GLY A 31 20.72 29.66 -28.49
N HIS A 32 20.86 30.75 -27.71
CA HIS A 32 19.86 31.82 -27.42
C HIS A 32 18.55 31.44 -26.68
N ASP A 33 17.89 32.30 -25.88
CA ASP A 33 18.28 33.47 -25.05
C ASP A 33 17.18 33.67 -23.93
N PRO A 34 16.85 34.84 -23.32
CA PRO A 34 16.93 34.96 -21.86
C PRO A 34 15.58 35.17 -21.12
N ALA A 35 15.42 34.57 -19.93
CA ALA A 35 14.31 34.91 -19.01
C ALA A 35 14.59 34.60 -17.52
N VAL A 36 15.73 35.06 -16.95
CA VAL A 36 15.96 34.99 -15.50
C VAL A 36 16.57 36.28 -14.94
N ARG A 37 15.73 37.15 -14.36
CA ARG A 37 16.12 38.10 -13.29
C ARG A 37 14.91 38.74 -12.62
N ALA A 38 15.05 38.98 -11.31
CA ALA A 38 14.08 39.52 -10.35
C ALA A 38 12.85 38.63 -10.07
N ALA A 39 12.32 38.56 -8.84
CA ALA A 39 12.59 39.41 -7.68
C ALA A 39 12.80 38.60 -6.38
N ALA A 40 13.77 39.06 -5.57
CA ALA A 40 13.84 38.77 -4.15
C ALA A 40 14.00 40.10 -3.40
N ARG A 41 13.05 40.44 -2.51
CA ARG A 41 13.23 41.27 -1.28
C ARG A 41 11.88 41.62 -0.63
N ARG A 42 11.96 41.88 0.68
CA ARG A 42 10.89 42.14 1.68
C ARG A 42 10.21 40.85 2.17
N ALA A 43 10.09 40.59 3.48
CA ALA A 43 10.44 41.38 4.66
C ALA A 43 11.47 40.66 5.57
N GLY A 44 12.22 41.44 6.34
CA GLY A 44 12.96 40.95 7.52
C GLY A 44 12.24 41.36 8.82
N LEU A 45 12.96 41.24 9.94
CA LEU A 45 12.53 41.28 11.37
C LEU A 45 12.27 39.88 11.93
N ALA A 46 12.76 39.52 13.13
CA ALA A 46 13.85 40.05 13.96
C ALA A 46 14.29 38.91 14.93
N ALA A 47 15.49 38.98 15.50
CA ALA A 47 15.99 37.95 16.43
C ALA A 47 16.55 38.57 17.72
N GLU A 48 15.84 38.33 18.83
CA GLU A 48 16.28 38.41 20.24
C GLU A 48 15.43 37.33 20.98
N GLY A 49 15.84 36.64 22.05
CA GLY A 49 17.02 36.77 22.91
C GLY A 49 16.58 36.93 24.37
N GLY A 50 16.57 35.86 25.19
CA GLY A 50 16.36 36.02 26.64
C GLY A 50 15.79 34.84 27.46
N ALA A 51 16.69 34.19 28.22
CA ALA A 51 16.54 33.73 29.62
C ALA A 51 15.51 32.67 30.08
N VAL A 52 15.94 31.93 31.12
CA VAL A 52 15.25 30.86 31.86
C VAL A 52 14.93 31.35 33.29
N PRO A 53 13.78 30.99 33.87
CA PRO A 53 13.73 30.30 35.18
C PRO A 53 12.61 29.21 35.22
N ALA A 54 12.46 28.31 36.20
CA ALA A 54 13.33 27.75 37.24
C ALA A 54 12.71 26.40 37.72
N GLU A 55 13.37 25.71 38.65
CA GLU A 55 12.96 24.39 39.18
C GLU A 55 11.60 24.36 39.90
N ILE A 56 10.90 23.22 39.83
CA ILE A 56 10.18 22.68 41.00
C ILE A 56 10.62 21.23 41.19
N ARG A 57 11.20 20.94 42.35
CA ARG A 57 11.54 19.60 42.83
C ARG A 57 10.41 19.09 43.72
N HIS A 58 10.04 17.83 43.59
CA HIS A 58 9.62 17.02 44.74
C HIS A 58 10.03 15.56 44.54
N ALA A 59 10.56 14.96 45.60
CA ALA A 59 10.99 13.57 45.68
C ALA A 59 10.40 12.94 46.96
N LEU A 60 10.77 11.67 47.21
CA LEU A 60 10.56 10.86 48.43
C LEU A 60 9.37 9.86 48.37
N PRO A 61 9.41 8.70 49.10
CA PRO A 61 10.10 7.50 48.60
C PRO A 61 9.48 6.12 49.00
N HIS A 62 10.21 5.03 48.68
CA HIS A 62 10.10 3.65 49.23
C HIS A 62 8.93 2.76 48.71
N ARG A 63 8.98 1.41 48.74
CA ARG A 63 9.86 0.43 49.45
C ARG A 63 10.26 -0.77 48.57
N ASP A 64 11.40 -1.39 48.90
CA ASP A 64 11.71 -2.79 48.57
C ASP A 64 10.83 -3.78 49.36
N VAL A 65 10.49 -4.91 48.73
CA VAL A 65 10.27 -6.20 49.42
C VAL A 65 10.79 -7.33 48.52
N ALA A 66 11.69 -8.16 49.04
CA ALA A 66 12.01 -9.47 48.50
C ALA A 66 11.26 -10.55 49.31
N ASP A 67 10.90 -11.70 48.71
CA ASP A 67 11.63 -12.97 48.97
C ASP A 67 11.14 -14.16 48.09
N ARG A 68 12.03 -15.15 47.99
CA ARG A 68 11.96 -16.56 47.55
C ARG A 68 10.62 -17.22 47.15
N GLY A 69 10.71 -18.01 46.07
CA GLY A 69 9.99 -19.27 45.91
C GLY A 69 10.81 -20.27 45.07
N ARG A 70 11.22 -21.41 45.64
CA ARG A 70 11.99 -22.47 44.94
C ARG A 70 11.05 -23.49 44.28
N GLY A 71 11.48 -24.06 43.15
CA GLY A 71 10.82 -25.23 42.54
C GLY A 71 11.74 -25.95 41.56
N GLN A 72 12.56 -26.89 42.05
CA GLN A 72 13.25 -27.86 41.19
C GLN A 72 12.26 -28.93 40.74
N LEU A 73 12.29 -29.30 39.45
CA LEU A 73 11.79 -30.60 38.99
C LEU A 73 12.85 -31.29 38.12
N SER A 74 12.82 -32.61 38.19
CA SER A 74 13.94 -33.51 37.90
C SER A 74 14.09 -33.90 36.43
N ALA A 75 15.33 -34.25 36.05
CA ALA A 75 15.63 -34.84 34.75
C ALA A 75 14.93 -36.21 34.57
N GLY A 76 14.32 -36.41 33.40
CA GLY A 76 13.86 -37.71 32.92
C GLY A 76 14.84 -38.26 31.87
N THR A 77 15.25 -39.52 32.02
CA THR A 77 16.16 -40.21 31.10
C THR A 77 15.44 -40.62 29.82
N GLY A 78 15.87 -40.09 28.67
CA GLY A 78 15.42 -40.51 27.34
C GLY A 78 16.33 -41.61 26.76
N HIS A 79 15.72 -42.63 26.15
CA HIS A 79 16.43 -43.76 25.56
C HIS A 79 17.24 -43.37 24.32
N ALA A 80 18.39 -44.03 24.13
CA ALA A 80 19.12 -44.00 22.88
C ALA A 80 18.46 -44.92 21.83
N LEU A 81 18.35 -44.42 20.60
CA LEU A 81 18.18 -45.20 19.39
C LEU A 81 19.20 -44.67 18.38
N ASP A 82 20.07 -45.56 17.90
CA ASP A 82 20.91 -45.29 16.73
C ASP A 82 20.01 -45.24 15.49
N ASP A 83 20.17 -44.19 14.67
CA ASP A 83 19.72 -44.19 13.28
C ASP A 83 20.78 -43.47 12.44
N ASP A 84 21.55 -44.26 11.67
CA ASP A 84 22.76 -43.83 10.96
C ASP A 84 22.39 -43.26 9.59
N GLN A 85 22.02 -41.97 9.58
CA GLN A 85 21.74 -41.18 8.37
C GLN A 85 22.83 -40.11 8.17
N PRO A 86 23.32 -39.88 6.93
CA PRO A 86 24.38 -38.91 6.67
C PRO A 86 23.87 -37.46 6.77
N ASP A 87 24.00 -36.93 7.98
CA ASP A 87 23.59 -35.59 8.39
C ASP A 87 24.34 -34.51 7.58
N LEU A 88 23.65 -33.84 6.64
CA LEU A 88 24.24 -32.82 5.76
C LEU A 88 24.40 -31.48 6.50
N ARG A 89 25.42 -31.43 7.38
CA ARG A 89 25.65 -30.29 8.29
C ARG A 89 26.18 -29.06 7.57
N LEU A 90 25.28 -28.12 7.28
CA LEU A 90 25.63 -26.78 6.80
C LEU A 90 26.33 -25.97 7.91
N LEU A 91 27.66 -25.99 7.93
CA LEU A 91 28.49 -25.22 8.87
C LEU A 91 28.47 -23.71 8.57
N ILE A 92 27.42 -23.02 9.03
CA ILE A 92 27.38 -21.55 9.03
C ILE A 92 28.35 -21.02 10.10
N ARG A 93 29.56 -20.63 9.68
CA ARG A 93 30.50 -19.90 10.56
C ARG A 93 30.05 -18.45 10.70
N SER A 94 29.30 -18.14 11.76
CA SER A 94 29.07 -16.76 12.17
C SER A 94 30.40 -16.14 12.66
N ARG A 95 30.97 -15.22 11.88
CA ARG A 95 31.97 -14.30 12.43
C ARG A 95 31.21 -13.33 13.33
N ARG A 96 31.43 -13.43 14.65
CA ARG A 96 31.00 -12.40 15.60
C ARG A 96 31.78 -11.13 15.25
N TRP A 97 31.16 -10.20 14.53
CA TRP A 97 31.70 -8.85 14.41
C TRP A 97 31.68 -8.24 15.81
N GLY A 98 32.88 -8.05 16.38
CA GLY A 98 33.05 -7.39 17.66
C GLY A 98 32.84 -5.89 17.52
N MET A 99 31.59 -5.47 17.36
CA MET A 99 31.22 -4.08 17.63
C MET A 99 31.15 -3.92 19.15
N THR A 100 32.18 -3.29 19.73
CA THR A 100 32.04 -2.63 21.03
C THR A 100 30.91 -1.62 20.94
N MET A 101 29.88 -1.80 21.76
CA MET A 101 28.78 -0.84 21.94
C MET A 101 29.35 0.43 22.60
N GLY A 102 29.76 1.39 21.78
CA GLY A 102 30.03 2.76 22.23
C GLY A 102 28.79 3.60 22.02
N ASP A 103 28.34 4.29 23.09
CA ASP A 103 27.26 5.29 23.14
C ASP A 103 25.97 4.93 22.35
N GLU A 104 24.95 4.43 23.06
CA GLU A 104 23.73 3.79 22.51
C GLU A 104 22.73 4.74 21.82
N SER A 105 23.14 5.93 21.36
CA SER A 105 22.22 6.99 20.94
C SER A 105 21.99 7.13 19.42
N ILE A 106 22.85 6.59 18.55
CA ILE A 106 22.75 6.81 17.09
C ILE A 106 23.04 5.52 16.30
N SER A 107 22.07 5.02 15.54
CA SER A 107 22.29 3.90 14.61
C SER A 107 23.22 4.30 13.45
N PRO A 108 23.84 3.34 12.72
CA PRO A 108 24.60 3.65 11.50
C PRO A 108 23.81 4.40 10.41
N SER A 109 22.47 4.37 10.47
CA SER A 109 21.55 5.10 9.61
C SER A 109 21.12 6.48 10.15
N GLY A 110 21.70 6.95 11.25
CA GLY A 110 21.36 8.23 11.88
C GLY A 110 20.00 8.22 12.61
N ILE A 111 19.44 7.05 12.91
CA ILE A 111 18.13 6.89 13.56
C ILE A 111 18.32 6.80 15.07
N ASP A 112 17.69 7.73 15.78
CA ASP A 112 17.53 7.70 17.24
C ASP A 112 16.29 6.88 17.58
N TRP A 113 16.51 5.63 17.99
CA TRP A 113 15.45 4.69 18.33
C TRP A 113 14.76 5.01 19.66
N THR A 114 15.34 5.84 20.54
CA THR A 114 14.74 6.21 21.83
C THR A 114 13.47 7.06 21.68
N LYS A 115 13.29 7.67 20.50
CA LYS A 115 12.10 8.45 20.13
C LYS A 115 10.95 7.61 19.54
N THR A 116 11.13 6.31 19.41
CA THR A 116 10.11 5.37 18.90
C THR A 116 9.20 4.84 20.03
N ALA A 117 8.19 4.05 19.65
CA ALA A 117 7.30 3.35 20.59
C ALA A 117 7.99 2.25 21.42
N ALA A 118 9.20 1.82 21.06
CA ALA A 118 9.91 0.75 21.74
C ALA A 118 10.52 1.22 23.07
N GLN A 119 9.79 1.03 24.17
CA GLN A 119 10.31 1.19 25.53
C GLN A 119 10.31 -0.16 26.26
N GLY A 120 11.51 -0.68 26.55
CA GLY A 120 11.69 -1.95 27.26
C GLY A 120 11.44 -3.20 26.40
N VAL A 121 11.03 -4.30 27.03
CA VAL A 121 10.76 -5.58 26.34
C VAL A 121 9.38 -5.53 25.69
N THR A 122 9.35 -5.50 24.36
CA THR A 122 8.10 -5.56 23.60
C THR A 122 7.48 -6.96 23.68
N ASN A 123 6.25 -7.06 24.15
CA ASN A 123 5.45 -8.27 24.21
C ASN A 123 4.03 -7.99 23.68
N PHE A 124 3.18 -9.00 23.55
CA PHE A 124 1.82 -8.82 22.99
C PHE A 124 0.97 -7.76 23.72
N GLN A 125 1.17 -7.56 25.04
CA GLN A 125 0.45 -6.58 25.84
C GLN A 125 1.00 -5.15 25.71
N THR A 126 2.25 -4.98 25.26
CA THR A 126 2.92 -3.67 25.13
C THR A 126 3.12 -3.23 23.68
N PHE A 127 3.02 -4.14 22.71
CA PHE A 127 3.30 -3.91 21.29
C PHE A 127 2.40 -2.83 20.65
N GLY A 128 1.13 -2.74 21.05
CA GLY A 128 0.14 -1.83 20.43
C GLY A 128 -0.15 -0.52 21.19
N CYS A 129 0.30 -0.37 22.43
CA CYS A 129 -0.11 0.76 23.29
C CYS A 129 0.73 2.03 23.16
N ASN A 130 1.97 1.90 22.68
CA ASN A 130 2.92 3.00 22.68
C ASN A 130 2.81 3.80 21.38
N VAL A 131 2.35 5.04 21.47
CA VAL A 131 2.30 5.98 20.33
C VAL A 131 3.70 6.50 20.03
N PHE A 132 4.09 6.56 18.75
CA PHE A 132 5.38 7.14 18.35
C PHE A 132 5.42 8.65 18.67
N LYS A 133 6.52 9.11 19.29
CA LYS A 133 6.64 10.49 19.80
C LYS A 133 7.32 11.45 18.82
N ALA A 134 7.92 10.93 17.75
CA ALA A 134 8.55 11.72 16.69
C ALA A 134 8.36 11.07 15.32
N SER A 135 8.46 11.87 14.27
CA SER A 135 8.68 11.38 12.91
C SER A 135 10.16 11.34 12.60
N LEU A 136 10.64 10.23 12.03
CA LEU A 136 12.03 10.08 11.59
C LEU A 136 12.27 10.86 10.28
N PRO A 137 13.51 11.29 9.98
CA PRO A 137 13.85 11.75 8.63
C PRO A 137 13.69 10.61 7.62
N THR A 138 13.36 10.94 6.37
CA THR A 138 13.34 9.97 5.25
C THR A 138 14.76 9.48 4.98
N PRO A 139 15.10 8.19 5.21
CA PRO A 139 16.40 7.64 4.88
C PRO A 139 16.59 7.55 3.36
N ASP A 140 17.85 7.43 2.93
CA ASP A 140 18.26 7.11 1.55
C ASP A 140 17.55 7.93 0.47
N ARG A 141 17.31 9.22 0.77
CA ARG A 141 16.45 10.08 -0.03
C ARG A 141 17.09 10.44 -1.38
N LEU A 142 16.40 10.04 -2.44
CA LEU A 142 16.68 10.35 -3.84
C LEU A 142 15.83 11.55 -4.30
N THR A 143 16.18 12.11 -5.46
CA THR A 143 15.32 13.08 -6.16
C THR A 143 14.09 12.36 -6.72
N PRO A 144 12.86 12.84 -6.46
CA PRO A 144 11.65 12.27 -7.05
C PRO A 144 11.42 12.72 -8.48
N ASP A 145 10.89 11.82 -9.31
CA ASP A 145 10.29 12.16 -10.61
C ASP A 145 8.85 12.70 -10.45
N ILE A 146 8.17 12.30 -9.38
CA ILE A 146 6.81 12.72 -9.03
C ILE A 146 6.60 12.72 -7.51
N SER A 147 5.84 13.69 -7.01
CA SER A 147 5.57 13.88 -5.59
C SER A 147 4.08 14.07 -5.32
N PHE A 148 3.60 13.48 -4.22
CA PHE A 148 2.25 13.66 -3.69
C PHE A 148 2.29 14.16 -2.25
N VAL A 149 1.28 14.92 -1.84
CA VAL A 149 1.02 15.25 -0.44
C VAL A 149 -0.30 14.61 -0.02
N ARG A 150 -0.32 13.97 1.14
CA ARG A 150 -1.49 13.31 1.72
C ARG A 150 -1.67 13.84 3.14
N GLN A 151 -2.58 14.79 3.29
CA GLN A 151 -2.91 15.39 4.58
C GLN A 151 -4.10 14.66 5.19
N VAL A 152 -3.96 14.14 6.40
CA VAL A 152 -5.07 13.47 7.08
C VAL A 152 -6.16 14.47 7.46
N THR A 153 -7.41 14.05 7.27
CA THR A 153 -8.61 14.69 7.81
C THR A 153 -9.47 13.66 8.54
N THR A 154 -10.13 14.07 9.62
CA THR A 154 -11.07 13.25 10.39
C THR A 154 -12.48 13.86 10.42
N SER A 155 -12.73 14.80 9.50
CA SER A 155 -13.95 15.63 9.43
C SER A 155 -14.92 15.20 8.32
N GLY A 156 -14.62 14.11 7.61
CA GLY A 156 -15.44 13.58 6.54
C GLY A 156 -16.82 13.12 7.02
N ASN A 157 -17.84 13.33 6.20
CA ASN A 157 -19.20 12.89 6.50
C ASN A 157 -19.95 12.51 5.22
N LEU A 158 -20.36 11.25 5.08
CA LEU A 158 -21.31 10.81 4.03
C LEU A 158 -22.72 10.82 4.61
N VAL A 159 -23.70 11.23 3.79
CA VAL A 159 -25.12 11.09 4.12
C VAL A 159 -25.67 9.90 3.34
N ALA A 160 -26.03 8.85 4.06
CA ALA A 160 -26.61 7.63 3.50
C ALA A 160 -28.04 7.86 2.96
N PRO A 161 -28.57 6.97 2.11
CA PRO A 161 -29.91 7.13 1.52
C PRO A 161 -31.06 7.19 2.53
N ASP A 162 -30.87 6.64 3.74
CA ASP A 162 -31.83 6.69 4.85
C ASP A 162 -31.60 7.90 5.79
N GLY A 163 -30.75 8.84 5.40
CA GLY A 163 -30.43 10.05 6.15
C GLY A 163 -29.39 9.86 7.26
N VAL A 164 -28.92 8.64 7.52
CA VAL A 164 -27.86 8.39 8.50
C VAL A 164 -26.56 9.06 8.05
N ARG A 165 -25.92 9.77 8.99
CA ARG A 165 -24.61 10.36 8.79
C ARG A 165 -23.54 9.32 9.13
N LEU A 166 -22.55 9.19 8.26
CA LEU A 166 -21.41 8.29 8.41
C LEU A 166 -20.16 9.15 8.44
N ARG A 167 -19.57 9.30 9.64
CA ARG A 167 -18.30 10.02 9.75
C ARG A 167 -17.18 9.17 9.17
N TYR A 168 -16.27 9.79 8.43
CA TYR A 168 -15.08 9.13 7.89
C TYR A 168 -13.83 9.99 8.08
N TRP A 169 -12.69 9.35 7.96
CA TRP A 169 -11.36 9.90 7.90
C TRP A 169 -10.84 9.67 6.47
N ALA A 170 -9.96 10.54 5.98
CA ALA A 170 -9.43 10.45 4.63
C ALA A 170 -8.03 11.06 4.54
N PHE A 171 -7.34 10.80 3.44
CA PHE A 171 -6.19 11.59 3.03
C PHE A 171 -6.64 12.64 1.99
N GLU A 172 -6.57 13.92 2.32
CA GLU A 172 -6.73 15.02 1.37
C GLU A 172 -5.45 15.21 0.56
N ASP A 173 -5.58 15.75 -0.66
CA ASP A 173 -4.45 16.36 -1.36
C ASP A 173 -4.60 17.89 -1.25
N PRO A 174 -3.76 18.59 -0.45
CA PRO A 174 -3.89 20.02 -0.24
C PRO A 174 -3.84 20.86 -1.53
N ALA A 175 -3.13 20.38 -2.57
CA ALA A 175 -3.04 21.08 -3.85
C ALA A 175 -4.32 20.96 -4.69
N SER A 176 -5.17 19.96 -4.42
CA SER A 176 -6.44 19.78 -5.15
C SER A 176 -7.55 20.75 -4.72
N GLY A 177 -7.44 21.34 -3.53
CA GLY A 177 -8.51 22.12 -2.90
C GLY A 177 -9.73 21.30 -2.44
N ILE A 178 -9.80 20.00 -2.76
CA ILE A 178 -10.93 19.12 -2.39
C ILE A 178 -10.78 18.74 -0.91
N LYS A 179 -11.79 19.11 -0.12
CA LYS A 179 -11.87 18.76 1.31
C LYS A 179 -12.63 17.47 1.53
N SER A 180 -12.03 16.61 2.35
CA SER A 180 -12.52 15.26 2.68
C SER A 180 -13.01 14.51 1.44
N PRO A 181 -12.13 14.18 0.48
CA PRO A 181 -12.48 13.30 -0.63
C PRO A 181 -12.78 11.89 -0.12
N TYR A 182 -13.74 11.21 -0.74
CA TYR A 182 -14.01 9.80 -0.47
C TYR A 182 -14.26 9.02 -1.78
N PRO A 183 -13.44 7.99 -2.10
CA PRO A 183 -12.17 7.61 -1.46
C PRO A 183 -11.10 8.71 -1.54
N SER A 184 -9.96 8.49 -0.90
CA SER A 184 -8.82 9.43 -0.97
C SER A 184 -8.26 9.54 -2.40
N PRO A 185 -7.61 10.67 -2.79
CA PRO A 185 -7.27 10.97 -4.18
C PRO A 185 -6.33 9.94 -4.79
N LEU A 186 -6.70 9.47 -5.99
CA LEU A 186 -5.92 8.55 -6.81
C LEU A 186 -4.46 9.02 -6.92
N MET A 187 -3.51 8.16 -6.55
CA MET A 187 -2.12 8.30 -6.95
C MET A 187 -1.97 7.66 -8.34
N ARG A 188 -1.60 8.44 -9.36
CA ARG A 188 -1.30 7.91 -10.69
C ARG A 188 0.13 8.26 -11.07
N VAL A 189 0.93 7.23 -11.30
CA VAL A 189 2.36 7.32 -11.59
C VAL A 189 2.70 6.51 -12.82
N ARG A 190 3.90 6.70 -13.37
CA ARG A 190 4.40 5.97 -14.52
C ARG A 190 5.51 5.01 -14.11
N GLN A 191 5.54 3.84 -14.72
CA GLN A 191 6.58 2.84 -14.49
C GLN A 191 7.97 3.46 -14.64
N GLY A 192 8.87 3.13 -13.72
CA GLY A 192 10.24 3.62 -13.66
C GLY A 192 10.45 4.81 -12.74
N GLN A 193 9.41 5.61 -12.46
CA GLN A 193 9.52 6.82 -11.63
C GLN A 193 9.91 6.52 -10.17
N ILE A 194 10.75 7.37 -9.60
CA ILE A 194 10.92 7.55 -8.16
C ILE A 194 9.77 8.42 -7.66
N VAL A 195 8.98 7.88 -6.74
CA VAL A 195 7.77 8.50 -6.21
C VAL A 195 8.02 8.91 -4.77
N HIS A 196 7.74 10.18 -4.42
CA HIS A 196 7.67 10.66 -3.04
C HIS A 196 6.20 10.84 -2.62
N VAL A 197 5.83 10.31 -1.46
CA VAL A 197 4.51 10.55 -0.86
C VAL A 197 4.72 11.15 0.53
N THR A 198 4.40 12.43 0.68
CA THR A 198 4.49 13.15 1.95
C THR A 198 3.19 12.99 2.72
N LEU A 199 3.21 12.20 3.79
CA LEU A 199 2.14 12.16 4.78
C LEU A 199 2.26 13.38 5.70
N LEU A 200 1.16 14.11 5.90
CA LEU A 200 0.97 15.12 6.94
C LEU A 200 -0.17 14.65 7.83
N THR A 201 0.09 14.33 9.10
CA THR A 201 -0.96 13.78 9.98
C THR A 201 -1.89 14.84 10.55
N ALA A 202 -1.38 16.05 10.82
CA ALA A 202 -2.05 17.17 11.48
C ALA A 202 -2.57 16.91 12.92
N LYS A 203 -3.08 15.72 13.22
CA LYS A 203 -3.50 15.26 14.55
C LYS A 203 -3.42 13.74 14.63
N HIS A 204 -2.86 13.23 15.73
CA HIS A 204 -2.61 11.80 15.99
C HIS A 204 -1.63 11.16 15.00
N ALA A 205 -1.02 10.04 15.37
CA ALA A 205 -0.13 9.33 14.46
C ALA A 205 -0.95 8.56 13.41
N HIS A 206 -0.42 8.45 12.19
CA HIS A 206 -0.97 7.67 11.08
C HIS A 206 0.17 7.07 10.24
N THR A 207 -0.14 6.28 9.22
CA THR A 207 0.83 5.85 8.20
C THR A 207 0.22 5.83 6.81
N ILE A 208 1.03 5.59 5.77
CA ILE A 208 0.56 5.17 4.45
C ILE A 208 1.33 3.92 4.03
N HIS A 209 0.63 2.79 3.96
CA HIS A 209 1.09 1.60 3.27
C HIS A 209 0.64 1.64 1.81
N HIS A 210 1.55 1.37 0.89
CA HIS A 210 1.31 1.38 -0.56
C HIS A 210 1.12 -0.06 -1.02
N HIS A 211 -0.09 -0.58 -0.84
CA HIS A 211 -0.39 -2.01 -0.95
C HIS A 211 -0.07 -2.58 -2.33
N GLY A 212 0.85 -3.56 -2.36
CA GLY A 212 1.37 -4.20 -3.57
C GLY A 212 2.57 -3.48 -4.22
N ILE A 213 3.05 -2.38 -3.63
CA ILE A 213 4.38 -1.84 -3.90
C ILE A 213 5.35 -2.52 -2.93
N GLU A 214 6.58 -2.78 -3.38
CA GLU A 214 7.64 -3.46 -2.61
C GLU A 214 8.78 -2.49 -2.24
N PRO A 215 8.59 -1.59 -1.27
CA PRO A 215 9.62 -0.68 -0.81
C PRO A 215 10.58 -1.34 0.21
N THR A 216 11.64 -0.63 0.58
CA THR A 216 12.38 -0.92 1.83
C THR A 216 11.46 -0.73 3.04
N THR A 217 11.67 -1.47 4.13
CA THR A 217 10.86 -1.42 5.38
C THR A 217 10.57 0.00 5.87
N MET A 218 11.55 0.91 5.81
CA MET A 218 11.39 2.32 6.23
C MET A 218 10.42 3.16 5.39
N HIS A 219 9.97 2.65 4.25
CA HIS A 219 8.99 3.28 3.36
C HIS A 219 7.73 2.41 3.14
N ASP A 220 7.59 1.30 3.86
CA ASP A 220 6.45 0.38 3.76
C ASP A 220 5.22 0.85 4.54
N GLY A 221 5.42 1.58 5.65
CA GLY A 221 4.32 2.24 6.37
C GLY A 221 3.47 1.32 7.26
N VAL A 222 3.91 0.08 7.53
CA VAL A 222 3.30 -0.81 8.52
C VAL A 222 3.75 -0.38 9.92
N GLY A 223 2.89 0.34 10.66
CA GLY A 223 3.31 1.15 11.82
C GLY A 223 4.14 0.44 12.91
N HIS A 224 3.82 -0.82 13.23
CA HIS A 224 4.53 -1.60 14.26
C HIS A 224 5.68 -2.47 13.73
N VAL A 225 5.92 -2.46 12.41
CA VAL A 225 7.05 -3.16 11.76
C VAL A 225 8.09 -2.16 11.24
N SER A 226 7.62 -0.99 10.76
CA SER A 226 8.45 0.17 10.43
C SER A 226 8.43 1.18 11.58
N PHE A 227 7.47 2.12 11.56
CA PHE A 227 7.20 3.13 12.59
C PHE A 227 5.90 3.86 12.24
N GLU A 228 5.19 4.38 13.25
CA GLU A 228 4.08 5.32 13.02
C GLU A 228 4.60 6.74 12.78
N VAL A 229 3.89 7.53 11.98
CA VAL A 229 4.27 8.92 11.69
C VAL A 229 3.50 9.85 12.62
N ALA A 230 4.18 10.53 13.54
CA ALA A 230 3.54 11.47 14.47
C ALA A 230 3.09 12.78 13.80
N ASN A 231 3.93 13.38 12.95
CA ASN A 231 3.72 14.70 12.34
C ASN A 231 3.78 14.67 10.80
N GLN A 232 4.94 14.28 10.26
CA GLN A 232 5.21 14.28 8.81
C GLN A 232 6.28 13.26 8.45
N PHE A 233 6.07 12.53 7.36
CA PHE A 233 7.10 11.65 6.78
C PHE A 233 6.98 11.64 5.25
N THR A 234 8.10 11.47 4.54
CA THR A 234 8.07 11.22 3.09
C THR A 234 8.42 9.77 2.82
N TYR A 235 7.43 8.99 2.36
CA TYR A 235 7.63 7.67 1.81
C TYR A 235 8.29 7.79 0.43
N GLN A 236 9.25 6.90 0.13
CA GLN A 236 9.94 6.87 -1.16
C GLN A 236 9.92 5.44 -1.71
N TRP A 237 9.56 5.30 -2.98
CA TRP A 237 9.57 4.00 -3.67
C TRP A 237 9.70 4.19 -5.18
N LYS A 238 10.01 3.10 -5.89
CA LYS A 238 10.07 3.08 -7.36
C LYS A 238 8.85 2.37 -7.92
N ALA A 239 8.21 2.97 -8.92
CA ALA A 239 7.08 2.37 -9.63
C ALA A 239 7.57 1.24 -10.56
N SER A 240 7.79 0.04 -10.02
CA SER A 240 8.49 -1.04 -10.75
C SER A 240 7.71 -1.68 -11.90
N SER A 241 6.39 -1.87 -11.74
CA SER A 241 5.53 -2.62 -12.68
C SER A 241 4.19 -1.91 -12.92
N PRO A 242 3.65 -1.89 -14.16
CA PRO A 242 2.32 -1.33 -14.43
C PRO A 242 1.21 -2.22 -13.84
N GLY A 243 0.19 -1.62 -13.25
CA GLY A 243 -0.90 -2.35 -12.61
C GLY A 243 -1.82 -1.50 -11.73
N THR A 244 -2.83 -2.17 -11.18
CA THR A 244 -3.78 -1.61 -10.20
C THR A 244 -3.37 -2.01 -8.78
N PHE A 245 -3.18 -0.98 -7.96
CA PHE A 245 -2.78 -1.04 -6.56
C PHE A 245 -3.68 -0.11 -5.75
N PHE A 246 -3.40 0.03 -4.46
CA PHE A 246 -4.02 1.04 -3.62
C PHE A 246 -3.07 1.46 -2.51
N TYR A 247 -3.44 2.49 -1.76
CA TYR A 247 -2.74 2.88 -0.55
C TYR A 247 -3.73 3.06 0.59
N HIS A 248 -3.31 2.78 1.82
CA HIS A 248 -4.16 2.94 2.99
C HIS A 248 -3.37 3.23 4.27
N CYS A 249 -4.06 3.71 5.31
CA CYS A 249 -3.48 3.78 6.65
C CYS A 249 -3.30 2.37 7.21
N HIS A 250 -2.13 2.10 7.79
CA HIS A 250 -1.78 0.81 8.39
C HIS A 250 -1.45 0.94 9.89
N ARG A 251 -1.94 2.02 10.52
CA ARG A 251 -2.14 2.13 11.97
C ARG A 251 -3.54 1.62 12.30
N ASN A 252 -3.68 0.79 13.33
CA ASN A 252 -4.96 0.14 13.71
C ASN A 252 -5.84 -0.21 12.50
N THR A 253 -5.28 -1.01 11.58
CA THR A 253 -5.84 -1.21 10.23
C THR A 253 -7.34 -1.52 10.23
N PRO A 254 -7.89 -2.40 11.11
CA PRO A 254 -9.34 -2.64 11.19
C PRO A 254 -10.17 -1.37 11.30
N LEU A 255 -9.81 -0.44 12.19
CA LEU A 255 -10.55 0.80 12.37
C LEU A 255 -10.20 1.85 11.32
N HIS A 256 -8.91 2.09 11.05
CA HIS A 256 -8.51 3.20 10.18
C HIS A 256 -8.90 2.98 8.72
N PHE A 257 -8.86 1.73 8.26
CA PHE A 257 -9.29 1.37 6.92
C PHE A 257 -10.80 1.50 6.76
N GLU A 258 -11.59 0.90 7.66
CA GLU A 258 -13.06 1.07 7.76
C GLU A 258 -13.44 2.55 7.75
N MET A 259 -12.78 3.34 8.61
CA MET A 259 -13.03 4.76 8.73
C MET A 259 -12.74 5.53 7.43
N GLY A 260 -12.20 4.94 6.37
CA GLY A 260 -12.10 5.54 5.03
C GLY A 260 -10.69 5.91 4.58
N MET A 261 -9.66 5.55 5.36
CA MET A 261 -8.28 5.97 5.08
C MET A 261 -7.63 5.11 4.00
N PHE A 262 -8.20 5.10 2.80
CA PHE A 262 -7.66 4.45 1.60
C PHE A 262 -7.90 5.27 0.33
N GLY A 263 -7.11 5.00 -0.70
CA GLY A 263 -7.26 5.56 -2.04
C GLY A 263 -6.59 4.70 -3.11
N GLY A 264 -7.02 4.84 -4.36
CA GLY A 264 -6.45 4.07 -5.47
C GLY A 264 -5.01 4.44 -5.78
N LEU A 265 -4.24 3.48 -6.31
CA LEU A 265 -2.90 3.70 -6.86
C LEU A 265 -2.80 3.00 -8.21
N ILE A 266 -2.48 3.74 -9.27
CA ILE A 266 -2.29 3.18 -10.62
C ILE A 266 -0.86 3.47 -11.07
N VAL A 267 -0.16 2.41 -11.46
CA VAL A 267 1.09 2.53 -12.22
C VAL A 267 0.75 2.33 -13.70
N ASP A 268 0.81 3.40 -14.49
CA ASP A 268 0.75 3.31 -15.94
C ASP A 268 2.06 2.74 -16.50
N PRO A 269 2.03 2.07 -17.67
CA PRO A 269 3.26 1.82 -18.43
C PRO A 269 3.90 3.15 -18.89
N PRO A 270 5.18 3.15 -19.32
CA PRO A 270 5.87 4.29 -19.93
C PRO A 270 5.07 5.01 -21.03
N GLU A 271 4.28 4.27 -21.81
CA GLU A 271 3.35 4.78 -22.82
C GLU A 271 2.22 5.65 -22.24
N GLY A 272 1.86 5.46 -20.96
CA GLY A 272 0.87 6.24 -20.22
C GLY A 272 -0.57 5.70 -20.28
N PRO A 273 -1.54 6.53 -19.84
CA PRO A 273 -2.96 6.19 -19.88
C PRO A 273 -3.44 5.80 -21.28
N GLY A 274 -4.40 4.88 -21.35
CA GLY A 274 -4.85 4.26 -22.60
C GLY A 274 -4.06 3.01 -22.99
N TYR A 275 -2.98 2.70 -22.25
CA TYR A 275 -2.21 1.46 -22.35
C TYR A 275 -2.24 0.71 -21.02
N LEU A 276 -2.30 -0.62 -21.08
CA LEU A 276 -2.21 -1.51 -19.91
C LEU A 276 -0.76 -1.83 -19.55
N TYR A 277 0.06 -2.16 -20.55
CA TYR A 277 1.43 -2.63 -20.40
C TYR A 277 2.27 -2.20 -21.59
N SER A 278 3.59 -2.05 -21.40
CA SER A 278 4.49 -1.91 -22.53
C SER A 278 4.54 -3.14 -23.42
N SER A 279 4.80 -2.90 -24.70
CA SER A 279 5.02 -3.98 -25.66
C SER A 279 5.84 -3.51 -26.87
N PRO A 280 6.68 -4.38 -27.45
CA PRO A 280 7.26 -4.13 -28.77
C PRO A 280 6.23 -4.11 -29.91
N MET A 281 4.97 -4.53 -29.68
CA MET A 281 3.90 -4.52 -30.68
C MET A 281 2.70 -3.69 -30.20
N ALA A 282 2.57 -2.43 -30.64
CA ALA A 282 1.53 -1.50 -30.19
C ALA A 282 0.05 -1.93 -30.41
N ASN A 283 -0.17 -3.06 -31.10
CA ASN A 283 -1.48 -3.54 -31.56
C ASN A 283 -1.88 -4.93 -31.02
N ALA A 284 -1.28 -5.44 -29.93
CA ALA A 284 -1.80 -6.69 -29.35
C ALA A 284 -3.21 -6.46 -28.75
N PRO A 285 -4.13 -7.44 -28.83
CA PRO A 285 -5.57 -7.23 -28.60
C PRO A 285 -5.95 -6.73 -27.21
N TYR A 286 -5.06 -6.89 -26.21
CA TYR A 286 -5.30 -6.54 -24.81
C TYR A 286 -4.32 -5.47 -24.27
N GLN A 287 -3.74 -4.65 -25.14
CA GLN A 287 -2.86 -3.55 -24.70
C GLN A 287 -3.57 -2.23 -24.46
N ARG A 288 -4.66 -1.95 -25.18
CA ARG A 288 -5.24 -0.61 -25.24
C ARG A 288 -6.70 -0.57 -24.80
N TYR A 289 -7.06 0.55 -24.17
CA TYR A 289 -8.42 0.90 -23.82
C TYR A 289 -8.66 2.38 -24.19
N GLN A 290 -9.91 2.73 -24.51
CA GLN A 290 -10.31 4.11 -24.79
C GLN A 290 -10.99 4.75 -23.58
N VAL A 291 -11.56 3.93 -22.70
CA VAL A 291 -12.27 4.37 -21.49
C VAL A 291 -11.76 3.57 -20.31
N GLU A 292 -11.58 4.23 -19.16
CA GLU A 292 -11.11 3.60 -17.93
C GLU A 292 -11.99 4.03 -16.76
N ARG A 293 -12.31 3.09 -15.87
CA ARG A 293 -12.86 3.37 -14.54
C ARG A 293 -12.16 2.50 -13.52
N LEU A 294 -11.74 3.12 -12.42
CA LEU A 294 -11.43 2.42 -11.18
C LEU A 294 -12.75 2.28 -10.40
N TRP A 295 -13.07 1.08 -9.94
CA TRP A 295 -14.16 0.80 -9.01
C TRP A 295 -13.54 0.37 -7.68
N VAL A 296 -13.56 1.28 -6.71
CA VAL A 296 -13.23 1.01 -5.32
C VAL A 296 -14.53 0.63 -4.62
N CYS A 297 -14.70 -0.68 -4.40
CA CYS A 297 -15.85 -1.25 -3.70
C CYS A 297 -15.57 -1.28 -2.20
N ASP A 298 -16.54 -0.87 -1.40
CA ASP A 298 -16.38 -0.49 0.00
C ASP A 298 -17.65 -0.83 0.80
N ASP A 299 -17.49 -1.19 2.07
CA ASP A 299 -18.58 -1.47 3.00
C ASP A 299 -18.39 -0.73 4.33
N MET A 300 -19.49 -0.27 4.94
CA MET A 300 -19.46 0.57 6.14
C MET A 300 -20.41 0.05 7.23
N ASP A 301 -19.84 -0.25 8.40
CA ASP A 301 -20.54 -0.51 9.64
C ASP A 301 -20.83 0.80 10.38
N ALA A 302 -22.10 1.19 10.36
CA ALA A 302 -22.60 2.42 10.99
C ALA A 302 -22.18 2.58 12.46
N ARG A 303 -21.94 1.48 13.19
CA ARG A 303 -21.53 1.50 14.60
C ARG A 303 -20.08 1.94 14.72
N TRP A 304 -19.18 1.42 13.88
CA TRP A 304 -17.76 1.80 13.90
C TRP A 304 -17.63 3.28 13.50
N HIS A 305 -18.28 3.67 12.40
CA HIS A 305 -18.29 5.05 11.90
C HIS A 305 -18.89 6.09 12.87
N ASN A 306 -19.84 5.73 13.73
CA ASN A 306 -20.50 6.70 14.63
C ASN A 306 -20.13 6.59 16.11
N VAL A 307 -19.66 5.43 16.57
CA VAL A 307 -19.24 5.20 17.98
C VAL A 307 -17.72 5.28 18.11
N LEU A 308 -16.97 4.65 17.21
CA LEU A 308 -15.50 4.56 17.31
C LEU A 308 -14.77 5.73 16.65
N SER A 309 -15.42 6.50 15.77
CA SER A 309 -14.80 7.62 15.03
C SER A 309 -14.27 8.80 15.86
N ASN A 310 -14.58 8.84 17.16
CA ASN A 310 -13.97 9.76 18.13
C ASN A 310 -12.81 9.16 18.92
N ASN A 311 -12.68 7.82 18.96
CA ASN A 311 -11.58 7.12 19.60
C ASN A 311 -10.60 6.60 18.54
N HIS A 312 -9.59 7.42 18.28
CA HIS A 312 -8.57 7.18 17.27
C HIS A 312 -7.82 5.85 17.43
N ASP A 313 -7.62 5.41 18.67
CA ASP A 313 -6.78 4.28 19.06
C ASP A 313 -7.61 3.08 19.56
N ALA A 314 -8.91 3.04 19.27
CA ALA A 314 -9.83 2.08 19.87
C ALA A 314 -9.42 0.61 19.61
N GLY A 315 -9.21 -0.14 20.69
CA GLY A 315 -8.82 -1.55 20.65
C GLY A 315 -7.33 -1.82 20.41
N MET A 316 -6.50 -0.78 20.24
CA MET A 316 -5.04 -0.95 20.05
C MET A 316 -4.33 -1.57 21.26
N CYS A 317 -4.85 -1.34 22.48
CA CYS A 317 -4.32 -1.88 23.73
C CYS A 317 -5.00 -3.19 24.14
N GLY A 318 -5.71 -3.86 23.22
CA GLY A 318 -6.44 -5.10 23.49
C GLY A 318 -7.80 -4.88 24.14
N GLU A 319 -8.32 -3.66 24.18
CA GLU A 319 -9.68 -3.40 24.63
C GLU A 319 -10.70 -4.02 23.67
N ASN A 320 -11.70 -4.72 24.21
CA ASN A 320 -12.83 -5.19 23.41
C ASN A 320 -13.79 -4.02 23.12
N VAL A 321 -13.49 -3.24 22.08
CA VAL A 321 -14.35 -2.17 21.56
C VAL A 321 -15.32 -2.65 20.46
N GLY A 322 -15.41 -3.96 20.23
CA GLY A 322 -16.32 -4.56 19.25
C GLY A 322 -15.81 -4.64 17.80
N LEU A 323 -14.52 -4.41 17.55
CA LEU A 323 -13.89 -4.58 16.22
C LEU A 323 -13.93 -6.04 15.72
N ASN A 324 -14.22 -7.01 16.59
CA ASN A 324 -14.45 -8.41 16.23
C ASN A 324 -15.87 -8.68 15.69
N ARG A 325 -16.79 -7.70 15.80
CA ARG A 325 -18.16 -7.78 15.28
C ARG A 325 -18.29 -6.77 14.16
N PHE A 326 -18.26 -7.25 12.93
CA PHE A 326 -18.41 -6.47 11.70
C PHE A 326 -19.76 -6.79 11.04
N GLU A 327 -20.63 -5.78 10.93
CA GLU A 327 -22.00 -5.87 10.42
C GLU A 327 -22.28 -4.65 9.52
N PRO A 328 -21.72 -4.61 8.31
CA PRO A 328 -21.86 -3.48 7.41
C PRO A 328 -23.33 -3.31 6.99
N LYS A 329 -23.77 -2.05 6.96
CA LYS A 329 -25.14 -1.68 6.52
C LYS A 329 -25.14 -0.96 5.18
N TYR A 330 -24.04 -0.32 4.83
CA TYR A 330 -23.92 0.49 3.62
C TYR A 330 -22.81 -0.04 2.74
N PHE A 331 -23.06 0.00 1.44
CA PHE A 331 -22.20 -0.57 0.41
C PHE A 331 -22.04 0.46 -0.69
N LEU A 332 -20.80 0.71 -1.12
CA LEU A 332 -20.46 1.85 -1.98
C LEU A 332 -19.53 1.44 -3.10
N ILE A 333 -19.61 2.15 -4.23
CA ILE A 333 -18.56 2.13 -5.25
C ILE A 333 -18.07 3.57 -5.42
N ASN A 334 -16.80 3.86 -5.15
CA ASN A 334 -16.23 5.21 -5.20
C ASN A 334 -17.01 6.26 -4.38
N GLY A 335 -17.53 5.87 -3.21
CA GLY A 335 -18.37 6.74 -2.38
C GLY A 335 -19.75 7.04 -3.00
N VAL A 336 -20.23 6.18 -3.90
CA VAL A 336 -21.58 6.23 -4.50
C VAL A 336 -22.43 5.10 -3.93
N PHE A 337 -23.54 5.44 -3.29
CA PHE A 337 -24.54 4.46 -2.84
C PHE A 337 -25.30 3.81 -4.02
N PRO A 338 -25.85 2.59 -3.88
CA PRO A 338 -26.34 1.78 -5.00
C PRO A 338 -27.47 2.43 -5.82
N THR A 339 -28.21 3.37 -5.24
CA THR A 339 -29.28 4.12 -5.92
C THR A 339 -28.79 5.06 -7.04
N LYS A 340 -27.46 5.29 -7.16
CA LYS A 340 -26.86 6.21 -8.14
C LYS A 340 -25.71 5.63 -8.97
N THR A 341 -25.25 4.41 -8.69
CA THR A 341 -24.05 3.82 -9.33
C THR A 341 -24.14 3.71 -10.85
N MET A 342 -25.34 3.47 -11.41
CA MET A 342 -25.57 3.39 -12.86
C MET A 342 -25.44 4.74 -13.60
N THR A 343 -25.42 5.88 -12.90
CA THR A 343 -25.45 7.22 -13.52
C THR A 343 -24.39 8.20 -13.00
N ASP A 344 -23.89 8.01 -11.76
CA ASP A 344 -22.82 8.83 -11.19
C ASP A 344 -21.52 8.64 -12.00
N GLN A 345 -20.93 9.75 -12.43
CA GLN A 345 -19.75 9.74 -13.31
C GLN A 345 -18.50 9.14 -12.66
N ARG A 346 -18.47 9.05 -11.33
CA ARG A 346 -17.41 8.35 -10.58
C ARG A 346 -17.40 6.85 -10.86
N VAL A 347 -18.56 6.24 -11.15
CA VAL A 347 -18.71 4.80 -11.34
C VAL A 347 -18.99 4.45 -12.79
N ALA A 348 -19.90 5.18 -13.45
CA ALA A 348 -20.32 4.90 -14.81
C ALA A 348 -19.22 5.17 -15.85
N ALA A 349 -18.89 4.17 -16.66
CA ALA A 349 -18.09 4.31 -17.87
C ALA A 349 -18.98 4.77 -19.04
N LYS A 350 -18.50 5.72 -19.84
CA LYS A 350 -19.17 6.17 -21.08
C LYS A 350 -18.24 5.91 -22.26
N ALA A 351 -18.65 5.02 -23.17
CA ALA A 351 -17.88 4.58 -24.33
C ALA A 351 -18.74 4.60 -25.59
N ARG A 352 -18.09 4.66 -26.76
CA ARG A 352 -18.72 4.44 -28.07
C ARG A 352 -18.74 2.95 -28.39
N VAL A 353 -19.69 2.53 -29.23
CA VAL A 353 -19.71 1.15 -29.76
C VAL A 353 -18.40 0.90 -30.54
N GLY A 354 -17.75 -0.23 -30.26
CA GLY A 354 -16.43 -0.60 -30.77
C GLY A 354 -15.26 -0.19 -29.88
N GLU A 355 -15.46 0.60 -28.82
CA GLU A 355 -14.40 0.95 -27.88
C GLU A 355 -14.22 -0.10 -26.77
N THR A 356 -12.98 -0.24 -26.31
CA THR A 356 -12.60 -1.06 -25.17
C THR A 356 -12.63 -0.23 -23.89
N ILE A 357 -13.37 -0.72 -22.91
CA ILE A 357 -13.44 -0.20 -21.54
C ILE A 357 -12.53 -1.04 -20.65
N LEU A 358 -11.70 -0.39 -19.86
CA LEU A 358 -10.98 -0.98 -18.73
C LEU A 358 -11.72 -0.68 -17.43
N ILE A 359 -12.16 -1.71 -16.73
CA ILE A 359 -12.64 -1.64 -15.34
C ILE A 359 -11.55 -2.20 -14.44
N ARG A 360 -10.93 -1.34 -13.64
CA ARG A 360 -10.02 -1.74 -12.56
C ARG A 360 -10.85 -1.93 -11.30
N LEU A 361 -11.02 -3.15 -10.83
CA LEU A 361 -11.79 -3.44 -9.62
C LEU A 361 -10.84 -3.59 -8.43
N LEU A 362 -11.14 -2.88 -7.34
CA LEU A 362 -10.50 -3.01 -6.04
C LEU A 362 -11.56 -3.40 -5.00
N ASN A 363 -11.33 -4.51 -4.29
CA ASN A 363 -12.06 -4.79 -3.06
C ASN A 363 -11.41 -4.03 -1.89
N ALA A 364 -11.95 -2.85 -1.57
CA ALA A 364 -11.60 -2.07 -0.39
C ALA A 364 -12.65 -2.24 0.72
N SER A 365 -13.23 -3.43 0.83
CA SER A 365 -14.28 -3.80 1.80
C SER A 365 -13.82 -5.00 2.64
N TYR A 366 -14.40 -5.19 3.83
CA TYR A 366 -14.18 -6.42 4.64
C TYR A 366 -15.07 -7.59 4.20
N SER A 367 -16.04 -7.36 3.33
CA SER A 367 -16.82 -8.40 2.66
C SER A 367 -16.05 -9.10 1.54
N ILE A 368 -16.46 -10.34 1.24
CA ILE A 368 -16.09 -10.99 -0.02
C ILE A 368 -17.01 -10.41 -1.10
N LEU A 369 -16.45 -9.81 -2.14
CA LEU A 369 -17.26 -9.35 -3.28
C LEU A 369 -17.57 -10.52 -4.19
N ARG A 370 -18.79 -10.56 -4.72
CA ARG A 370 -19.14 -11.34 -5.92
C ARG A 370 -19.62 -10.39 -7.00
N VAL A 371 -18.90 -10.35 -8.11
CA VAL A 371 -19.18 -9.47 -9.25
C VAL A 371 -19.68 -10.31 -10.43
N THR A 372 -20.79 -9.88 -11.03
CA THR A 372 -21.40 -10.54 -12.19
C THR A 372 -21.67 -9.51 -13.28
N PHE A 373 -21.01 -9.62 -14.43
CA PHE A 373 -21.19 -8.72 -15.57
C PHE A 373 -22.31 -9.22 -16.51
N GLN A 374 -23.10 -8.31 -17.08
CA GLN A 374 -24.14 -8.63 -18.07
C GLN A 374 -23.59 -8.95 -19.47
N VAL A 375 -22.28 -8.79 -19.67
CA VAL A 375 -21.55 -9.06 -20.92
C VAL A 375 -20.30 -9.90 -20.62
N PRO A 376 -19.73 -10.60 -21.61
CA PRO A 376 -18.45 -11.27 -21.42
C PRO A 376 -17.34 -10.25 -21.10
N VAL A 377 -16.44 -10.61 -20.19
CA VAL A 377 -15.29 -9.79 -19.79
C VAL A 377 -14.01 -10.60 -19.83
N THR A 378 -12.87 -9.95 -20.07
CA THR A 378 -11.55 -10.59 -19.99
C THR A 378 -10.76 -10.00 -18.83
N CYS A 379 -10.46 -10.82 -17.82
CA CYS A 379 -9.52 -10.45 -16.77
C CYS A 379 -8.10 -10.49 -17.31
N VAL A 380 -7.39 -9.36 -17.21
CA VAL A 380 -6.04 -9.15 -17.76
C VAL A 380 -4.99 -8.85 -16.70
N SER A 381 -5.38 -8.58 -15.46
CA SER A 381 -4.49 -8.34 -14.32
C SER A 381 -5.08 -8.93 -13.04
N CYS A 382 -4.22 -9.45 -12.18
CA CYS A 382 -4.56 -9.81 -10.80
C CYS A 382 -3.53 -9.18 -9.86
N ASP A 383 -3.99 -8.46 -8.84
CA ASP A 383 -3.18 -7.81 -7.79
C ASP A 383 -2.05 -6.90 -8.30
N GLY A 384 -2.23 -6.30 -9.48
CA GLY A 384 -1.22 -5.45 -10.12
C GLY A 384 -0.21 -6.21 -10.99
N HIS A 385 -0.38 -7.53 -11.14
CA HIS A 385 0.41 -8.38 -12.02
C HIS A 385 -0.35 -8.74 -13.30
N ARG A 386 0.33 -8.55 -14.44
CA ARG A 386 -0.18 -8.87 -15.78
C ARG A 386 -0.45 -10.37 -15.97
N LEU A 387 -1.64 -10.68 -16.49
CA LEU A 387 -1.96 -11.97 -17.13
C LEU A 387 -1.58 -11.94 -18.62
N GLY A 388 -1.23 -13.10 -19.18
CA GLY A 388 -0.71 -13.22 -20.55
C GLY A 388 0.67 -12.57 -20.72
N LYS A 389 1.51 -12.69 -19.69
CA LYS A 389 2.95 -12.40 -19.77
C LYS A 389 3.74 -13.67 -20.05
N GLU A 390 3.37 -14.75 -19.37
CA GLU A 390 4.01 -16.06 -19.42
C GLU A 390 3.02 -17.11 -19.93
N ASN A 391 3.51 -18.24 -20.48
CA ASN A 391 2.66 -19.30 -21.04
C ASN A 391 1.72 -19.97 -20.01
N TRP A 392 1.97 -19.78 -18.71
CA TRP A 392 1.20 -20.37 -17.61
C TRP A 392 0.19 -19.40 -16.97
N ASN A 393 0.11 -18.13 -17.40
CA ASN A 393 -0.74 -17.12 -16.76
C ASN A 393 -1.71 -16.40 -17.71
N ALA A 394 -2.27 -17.10 -18.71
CA ALA A 394 -3.14 -16.51 -19.74
C ALA A 394 -4.31 -15.66 -19.18
N PRO A 395 -4.77 -14.61 -19.89
CA PRO A 395 -5.94 -13.83 -19.50
C PRO A 395 -7.19 -14.69 -19.39
N ILE A 396 -8.02 -14.44 -18.38
CA ILE A 396 -9.18 -15.29 -18.06
C ILE A 396 -10.44 -14.66 -18.67
N VAL A 397 -11.08 -15.37 -19.60
CA VAL A 397 -12.34 -14.93 -20.20
C VAL A 397 -13.51 -15.46 -19.37
N PHE A 398 -14.34 -14.55 -18.87
CA PHE A 398 -15.56 -14.85 -18.15
C PHE A 398 -16.77 -14.59 -19.06
N PRO A 399 -17.62 -15.59 -19.36
CA PRO A 399 -18.90 -15.39 -20.04
C PRO A 399 -19.82 -14.42 -19.28
N ALA A 400 -20.77 -13.82 -20.00
CA ALA A 400 -21.83 -13.01 -19.38
C ALA A 400 -22.59 -13.84 -18.32
N GLY A 401 -22.91 -13.22 -17.19
CA GLY A 401 -23.59 -13.89 -16.08
C GLY A 401 -22.69 -14.78 -15.21
N THR A 402 -21.38 -14.88 -15.48
CA THR A 402 -20.46 -15.64 -14.63
C THR A 402 -20.14 -14.87 -13.35
N PRO A 403 -20.36 -15.43 -12.15
CA PRO A 403 -19.95 -14.80 -10.90
C PRO A 403 -18.44 -14.90 -10.67
N ILE A 404 -17.84 -13.82 -10.23
CA ILE A 404 -16.39 -13.71 -9.95
C ILE A 404 -16.24 -13.25 -8.50
N GLU A 405 -15.59 -14.04 -7.65
CA GLU A 405 -15.38 -13.69 -6.23
C GLU A 405 -14.00 -13.06 -5.98
N LEU A 406 -13.95 -12.04 -5.12
CA LEU A 406 -12.73 -11.35 -4.69
C LEU A 406 -12.73 -11.15 -3.16
N THR A 407 -11.65 -11.54 -2.49
CA THR A 407 -11.43 -11.23 -1.07
C THR A 407 -10.99 -9.79 -0.86
N SER A 408 -11.03 -9.31 0.39
CA SER A 408 -10.53 -7.98 0.77
C SER A 408 -9.11 -7.73 0.26
N ALA A 409 -8.81 -6.48 -0.09
CA ALA A 409 -7.58 -6.00 -0.69
C ALA A 409 -7.22 -6.56 -2.08
N ALA A 410 -7.98 -7.50 -2.66
CA ALA A 410 -7.71 -8.03 -4.00
C ALA A 410 -8.06 -7.04 -5.12
N ARG A 411 -7.31 -7.06 -6.23
CA ARG A 411 -7.51 -6.24 -7.43
C ARG A 411 -7.63 -7.11 -8.68
N LEU A 412 -8.63 -6.87 -9.52
CA LEU A 412 -8.75 -7.47 -10.86
C LEU A 412 -8.99 -6.40 -11.91
N ASP A 413 -8.27 -6.46 -13.03
CA ASP A 413 -8.50 -5.57 -14.18
C ASP A 413 -9.26 -6.31 -15.29
N PHE A 414 -10.41 -5.78 -15.69
CA PHE A 414 -11.28 -6.35 -16.71
C PHE A 414 -11.32 -5.47 -17.97
N LEU A 415 -11.12 -6.09 -19.13
CA LEU A 415 -11.44 -5.52 -20.43
C LEU A 415 -12.85 -5.91 -20.86
N ILE A 416 -13.60 -4.92 -21.34
CA ILE A 416 -14.96 -5.04 -21.87
C ILE A 416 -15.02 -4.32 -23.22
N THR A 417 -15.43 -5.02 -24.27
CA THR A 417 -15.69 -4.38 -25.58
C THR A 417 -17.13 -3.87 -25.62
N ALA A 418 -17.34 -2.59 -25.90
CA ALA A 418 -18.66 -2.01 -26.04
C ALA A 418 -19.31 -2.45 -27.36
N THR A 419 -20.01 -3.58 -27.38
CA THR A 419 -20.60 -4.18 -28.59
C THR A 419 -22.00 -3.64 -28.94
N GLN A 420 -22.69 -3.00 -28.00
CA GLN A 420 -24.07 -2.53 -28.16
C GLN A 420 -24.29 -1.13 -27.58
N ARG A 421 -25.37 -0.46 -28.02
CA ARG A 421 -25.83 0.81 -27.44
C ARG A 421 -26.72 0.54 -26.23
N GLY A 422 -26.68 1.42 -25.23
CA GLY A 422 -27.49 1.33 -24.02
C GLY A 422 -26.66 1.05 -22.77
N PRO A 423 -27.30 0.97 -21.59
CA PRO A 423 -26.62 0.62 -20.34
C PRO A 423 -26.17 -0.85 -20.38
N ILE A 424 -24.93 -1.11 -19.98
CA ILE A 424 -24.41 -2.44 -19.69
C ILE A 424 -24.13 -2.47 -18.19
N GLY A 425 -24.85 -3.32 -17.46
CA GLY A 425 -24.74 -3.41 -16.01
C GLY A 425 -23.71 -4.45 -15.54
N ALA A 426 -23.32 -4.29 -14.27
CA ALA A 426 -22.73 -5.35 -13.46
C ALA A 426 -23.42 -5.33 -12.09
N THR A 427 -23.64 -6.51 -11.51
CA THR A 427 -24.10 -6.65 -10.12
C THR A 427 -22.88 -6.88 -9.25
N ILE A 428 -22.79 -6.18 -8.11
CA ILE A 428 -21.79 -6.40 -7.07
C ILE A 428 -22.53 -6.75 -5.78
N GLU A 429 -22.34 -7.97 -5.31
CA GLU A 429 -22.90 -8.50 -4.06
C GLU A 429 -21.79 -8.52 -3.01
N TYR A 430 -22.11 -8.06 -1.80
CA TYR A 430 -21.19 -8.04 -0.66
C TYR A 430 -21.56 -9.22 0.24
N LEU A 431 -20.73 -10.27 0.22
CA LEU A 431 -21.03 -11.50 0.92
C LEU A 431 -20.49 -11.44 2.36
N HIS A 432 -21.37 -11.73 3.32
CA HIS A 432 -21.01 -11.91 4.71
C HIS A 432 -19.92 -12.99 4.85
N TRP A 433 -18.74 -12.61 5.35
CA TRP A 433 -17.53 -13.42 5.40
C TRP A 433 -17.70 -14.84 5.97
N ILE A 434 -18.48 -15.01 7.06
CA ILE A 434 -18.87 -16.34 7.58
C ILE A 434 -19.97 -17.01 6.73
N THR A 435 -21.16 -16.41 6.63
CA THR A 435 -22.38 -17.11 6.18
C THR A 435 -22.55 -17.17 4.65
N ARG A 436 -21.73 -16.44 3.90
CA ARG A 436 -21.81 -16.24 2.43
C ARG A 436 -23.14 -15.70 1.91
N ARG A 437 -24.01 -15.18 2.80
CA ARG A 437 -25.24 -14.46 2.43
C ARG A 437 -24.90 -13.08 1.90
N VAL A 438 -25.70 -12.61 0.94
CA VAL A 438 -25.77 -11.21 0.47
C VAL A 438 -26.57 -10.38 1.48
#